data_AF-A0A3D1KHT2-F1
#
_entry.id   AF-A0A3D1KHT2-F1
#
_cell.length_a   1.000
_cell.length_b   1.000
_cell.length_c   1.000
_cell.angle_alpha   90.00
_cell.angle_beta   90.00
_cell.angle_gamma   90.00
#
_symmetry.space_group_name_H-M   'P 1'
#
loop_
_entity.id
_entity.type
_entity.pdbx_description
1 polymer ?
#
loop_
_entity_poly.entity_id
_entity_poly.type
_entity_poly.pdbx_seq_one_letter_code
_entity_poly.pdbx_strand_id
1 'polypeptide(L)'
;MKLAHEIVPADCGKSSLFAGSKRLDLHFMSRHYDRYPSLKKNPALIAGIKRTEKELTGTLVRYIPIKSLGKSKALKQAVHDGDILAIVTNRDGLDISHVGFAAWGKDGCLHLLNASSLHHKVVLETKTLQAYLRTQKLQPGIRVIRIAGCR
;
A
#
# COMPACT_ATOMS: atom_id res chain seq x y z
N MET A 1 -6.44 -18.17 -13.51
CA MET A 1 -6.83 -17.89 -12.11
C MET A 1 -6.06 -16.67 -11.63
N LYS A 2 -6.71 -15.64 -11.04
CA LYS A 2 -5.98 -14.51 -10.45
C LYS A 2 -5.44 -14.93 -9.08
N LEU A 3 -4.12 -14.84 -8.88
CA LEU A 3 -3.41 -15.22 -7.64
C LEU A 3 -3.68 -14.25 -6.48
N ALA A 4 -3.99 -12.99 -6.79
CA ALA A 4 -4.34 -11.97 -5.81
C ALA A 4 -5.39 -11.02 -6.39
N HIS A 5 -6.14 -10.39 -5.51
CA HIS A 5 -7.09 -9.33 -5.86
C HIS A 5 -6.96 -8.17 -4.88
N GLU A 6 -7.06 -6.95 -5.39
CA GLU A 6 -7.20 -5.77 -4.56
C GLU A 6 -8.62 -5.69 -4.03
N ILE A 7 -8.77 -5.45 -2.72
CA ILE A 7 -10.08 -5.22 -2.11
C ILE A 7 -10.54 -3.82 -2.48
N VAL A 8 -11.65 -3.75 -3.19
CA VAL A 8 -12.30 -2.52 -3.63
C VAL A 8 -13.66 -2.33 -2.94
N PRO A 9 -14.25 -1.13 -2.99
CA PRO A 9 -15.58 -0.88 -2.44
C PRO A 9 -16.66 -1.91 -2.79
N ALA A 10 -16.64 -2.41 -4.02
CA ALA A 10 -17.62 -3.37 -4.54
C ALA A 10 -17.54 -4.73 -3.81
N ASP A 11 -16.37 -5.13 -3.30
CA ASP A 11 -16.17 -6.44 -2.67
C ASP A 11 -16.78 -6.53 -1.27
N CYS A 12 -16.96 -5.39 -0.59
CA CYS A 12 -17.40 -5.34 0.81
C CYS A 12 -18.65 -4.47 1.03
N GLY A 13 -19.12 -3.77 -0.01
CA GLY A 13 -20.21 -2.80 0.09
C GLY A 13 -19.90 -1.59 0.98
N LYS A 14 -18.61 -1.31 1.26
CA LYS A 14 -18.18 -0.24 2.19
C LYS A 14 -17.55 0.95 1.46
N SER A 15 -18.28 1.57 0.54
CA SER A 15 -17.78 2.70 -0.27
C SER A 15 -17.18 3.86 0.54
N SER A 16 -17.76 4.16 1.71
CA SER A 16 -17.28 5.23 2.62
C SER A 16 -15.96 4.90 3.31
N LEU A 17 -15.59 3.63 3.43
CA LEU A 17 -14.30 3.22 4.01
C LEU A 17 -13.14 3.60 3.07
N PHE A 18 -13.33 3.43 1.77
CA PHE A 18 -12.38 3.79 0.72
C PHE A 18 -12.62 5.23 0.22
N ALA A 19 -12.65 6.19 1.15
CA ALA A 19 -12.89 7.60 0.85
C ALA A 19 -11.67 8.34 0.27
N GLY A 20 -10.48 7.72 0.34
CA GLY A 20 -9.28 8.27 -0.29
C GLY A 20 -9.27 7.96 -1.78
N SER A 21 -8.80 8.92 -2.58
CA SER A 21 -8.56 8.72 -4.02
C SER A 21 -7.26 9.37 -4.45
N LYS A 22 -6.52 8.72 -5.35
CA LYS A 22 -5.31 9.27 -5.94
C LYS A 22 -5.31 8.98 -7.44
N ARG A 23 -5.10 10.01 -8.25
CA ARG A 23 -4.75 9.83 -9.67
C ARG A 23 -3.25 9.59 -9.74
N LEU A 24 -2.86 8.47 -10.33
CA LEU A 24 -1.44 8.11 -10.43
C LEU A 24 -0.72 9.04 -11.40
N ASP A 25 0.45 9.51 -10.99
CA ASP A 25 1.47 10.14 -11.83
C ASP A 25 2.77 9.44 -11.48
N LEU A 26 3.20 8.53 -12.35
CA LEU A 26 4.33 7.65 -12.10
C LEU A 26 5.49 8.03 -13.01
N HIS A 27 6.64 8.28 -12.40
CA HIS A 27 7.86 8.65 -13.11
C HIS A 27 9.12 8.52 -12.24
N PHE A 28 9.01 8.00 -11.00
CA PHE A 28 10.11 8.05 -10.02
C PHE A 28 11.33 7.26 -10.48
N MET A 29 11.14 6.04 -10.98
CA MET A 29 12.27 5.19 -11.34
C MET A 29 12.97 5.70 -12.60
N SER A 30 12.22 6.12 -13.62
CA SER A 30 12.83 6.63 -14.85
C SER A 30 13.54 7.98 -14.66
N ARG A 31 13.05 8.85 -13.77
CA ARG A 31 13.70 10.14 -13.45
C ARG A 31 14.85 10.03 -12.44
N HIS A 32 14.92 8.93 -11.68
CA HIS A 32 15.98 8.69 -10.69
C HIS A 32 16.74 7.38 -10.97
N TYR A 33 16.94 7.05 -12.24
CA TYR A 33 17.57 5.79 -12.67
C TYR A 33 18.98 5.60 -12.07
N ASP A 34 19.67 6.68 -11.74
CA ASP A 34 21.00 6.70 -11.11
C ASP A 34 21.01 6.07 -9.71
N ARG A 35 19.86 6.03 -9.03
CA ARG A 35 19.69 5.38 -7.71
C ARG A 35 19.58 3.86 -7.79
N TYR A 36 19.44 3.30 -8.99
CA TYR A 36 19.24 1.87 -9.22
C TYR A 36 20.46 1.30 -9.97
N PRO A 37 21.33 0.50 -9.34
CA PRO A 37 22.54 0.00 -9.98
C PRO A 37 22.30 -0.69 -11.33
N SER A 38 21.20 -1.43 -11.46
CA SER A 38 20.84 -2.12 -12.69
C SER A 38 20.43 -1.17 -13.82
N LEU A 39 19.73 -0.07 -13.51
CA LEU A 39 19.32 0.92 -14.52
C LEU A 39 20.48 1.85 -14.90
N LYS A 40 21.31 2.25 -13.92
CA LYS A 40 22.52 3.03 -14.17
C LYS A 40 23.51 2.29 -15.08
N LYS A 41 23.69 0.98 -14.88
CA LYS A 41 24.59 0.14 -15.68
C LYS A 41 24.01 -0.21 -17.06
N ASN A 42 22.68 -0.23 -17.20
CA ASN A 42 22.01 -0.55 -18.47
C ASN A 42 20.87 0.44 -18.78
N PRO A 43 21.17 1.61 -19.36
CA PRO A 43 20.18 2.63 -19.69
C PRO A 43 19.08 2.17 -20.65
N ALA A 44 19.29 1.11 -21.43
CA ALA A 44 18.26 0.57 -22.32
C ALA A 44 17.03 0.05 -21.55
N LEU A 45 17.19 -0.35 -20.28
CA LEU A 45 16.09 -0.78 -19.41
C LEU A 45 15.13 0.37 -19.04
N ILE A 46 15.60 1.62 -19.08
CA ILE A 46 14.81 2.81 -18.70
C ILE A 46 13.59 2.96 -19.59
N ALA A 47 13.70 2.64 -20.88
CA ALA A 47 12.58 2.72 -21.81
C ALA A 47 11.43 1.77 -21.42
N GLY A 48 11.74 0.58 -20.89
CA GLY A 48 10.73 -0.35 -20.38
C GLY A 48 10.02 0.19 -19.14
N ILE A 49 10.78 0.68 -18.17
CA ILE A 49 10.24 1.32 -16.96
C ILE A 49 9.33 2.50 -17.31
N LYS A 50 9.78 3.39 -18.21
CA LYS A 50 9.01 4.56 -18.64
C LYS A 50 7.70 4.19 -19.35
N ARG A 51 7.66 3.07 -20.09
CA ARG A 51 6.41 2.56 -20.69
C ARG A 51 5.44 2.12 -19.62
N THR A 52 5.87 1.31 -18.65
CA THR A 52 5.03 0.85 -17.54
C THR A 52 4.52 2.01 -16.69
N GLU A 53 5.39 2.97 -16.36
CA GLU A 53 5.02 4.20 -15.67
C GLU A 53 3.94 4.99 -16.44
N LYS A 54 4.09 5.12 -17.76
CA LYS A 54 3.11 5.80 -18.63
C LYS A 54 1.78 5.05 -18.72
N GLU A 55 1.80 3.73 -18.82
CA GLU A 55 0.60 2.88 -18.89
C GLU A 55 -0.27 2.99 -17.64
N LEU A 56 0.36 3.13 -16.47
CA LEU A 56 -0.34 3.23 -15.19
C LEU A 56 -0.74 4.68 -14.83
N THR A 57 -0.01 5.67 -15.36
CA THR A 57 -0.29 7.10 -15.13
C THR A 57 -1.70 7.47 -15.61
N GLY A 58 -2.39 8.29 -14.82
CA GLY A 58 -3.78 8.70 -15.07
C GLY A 58 -4.81 7.78 -14.42
N THR A 59 -4.44 6.55 -14.02
CA THR A 59 -5.33 5.64 -13.29
C THR A 59 -5.81 6.26 -11.98
N LEU A 60 -7.12 6.23 -11.74
CA LEU A 60 -7.70 6.65 -10.46
C LEU A 60 -7.79 5.45 -9.53
N VAL A 61 -7.03 5.48 -8.43
CA VAL A 61 -7.07 4.43 -7.40
C VAL A 61 -7.79 4.94 -6.15
N ARG A 62 -8.54 4.04 -5.50
CA ARG A 62 -9.20 4.28 -4.20
C ARG A 62 -8.36 3.67 -3.10
N TYR A 63 -8.36 4.26 -1.90
CA TYR A 63 -7.63 3.75 -0.75
C TYR A 63 -8.36 4.06 0.55
N ILE A 64 -8.01 3.33 1.62
CA ILE A 64 -8.53 3.58 2.98
C ILE A 64 -7.65 4.66 3.63
N PRO A 65 -8.14 5.88 3.88
CA PRO A 65 -7.35 6.95 4.47
C PRO A 65 -7.09 6.69 5.95
N ILE A 66 -6.02 7.27 6.51
CA ILE A 66 -5.63 7.09 7.94
C ILE A 66 -6.81 7.28 8.90
N LYS A 67 -7.67 8.27 8.65
CA LYS A 67 -8.85 8.56 9.49
C LYS A 67 -9.84 7.39 9.58
N SER A 68 -9.88 6.53 8.57
CA SER A 68 -10.76 5.36 8.48
C SER A 68 -10.13 4.08 9.05
N LEU A 69 -8.88 4.13 9.53
CA LEU A 69 -8.16 2.98 10.12
C LEU A 69 -8.41 2.79 11.62
N GLY A 70 -9.37 3.50 12.21
CA GLY A 70 -9.78 3.30 13.60
C GLY A 70 -10.61 2.01 13.78
N LYS A 71 -10.86 1.62 15.03
CA LYS A 71 -11.72 0.46 15.35
C LYS A 71 -13.10 0.66 14.75
N SER A 72 -13.47 -0.20 13.79
CA SER A 72 -14.82 -0.22 13.22
C SER A 72 -15.14 -1.59 12.64
N LYS A 73 -16.44 -1.95 12.69
CA LYS A 73 -16.94 -3.17 12.06
C LYS A 73 -16.69 -3.19 10.55
N ALA A 74 -16.79 -2.03 9.90
CA ALA A 74 -16.55 -1.91 8.46
C ALA A 74 -15.09 -2.21 8.09
N LEU A 75 -14.12 -1.72 8.86
CA LEU A 75 -12.71 -2.02 8.62
C LEU A 75 -12.41 -3.51 8.80
N LYS A 76 -12.94 -4.14 9.85
CA LYS A 76 -12.74 -5.57 10.12
C LYS A 76 -13.37 -6.49 9.06
N GLN A 77 -14.43 -6.04 8.40
CA GLN A 77 -15.06 -6.75 7.27
C GLN A 77 -14.29 -6.58 5.96
N ALA A 78 -13.56 -5.48 5.79
CA ALA A 78 -12.80 -5.21 4.58
C ALA A 78 -11.39 -5.81 4.64
N VAL A 79 -10.75 -5.77 5.82
CA VAL A 79 -9.35 -6.18 6.03
C VAL A 79 -9.30 -7.41 6.93
N HIS A 80 -8.71 -8.49 6.44
CA HIS A 80 -8.53 -9.75 7.15
C HIS A 80 -7.06 -9.94 7.54
N ASP A 81 -6.81 -10.78 8.54
CA ASP A 81 -5.45 -11.20 8.85
C ASP A 81 -4.76 -11.80 7.63
N GLY A 82 -3.49 -11.44 7.43
CA GLY A 82 -2.70 -11.88 6.27
C GLY A 82 -2.96 -11.12 4.97
N ASP A 83 -3.92 -10.20 4.92
CA ASP A 83 -4.03 -9.28 3.77
C ASP A 83 -2.74 -8.45 3.65
N ILE A 84 -2.28 -8.23 2.42
CA ILE A 84 -1.17 -7.34 2.13
C ILE A 84 -1.68 -5.89 2.22
N LEU A 85 -1.00 -5.10 3.04
CA LEU A 85 -1.24 -3.68 3.21
C LEU A 85 -0.19 -2.90 2.41
N ALA A 86 -0.62 -2.31 1.30
CA ALA A 86 0.22 -1.45 0.48
C ALA A 86 0.05 0.01 0.94
N ILE A 87 1.09 0.58 1.56
CA ILE A 87 1.06 1.93 2.12
C ILE A 87 1.23 2.96 1.01
N VAL A 88 0.13 3.64 0.70
CA VAL A 88 0.07 4.71 -0.30
C VAL A 88 1.02 5.83 0.12
N THR A 89 1.64 6.49 -0.86
CA THR A 89 2.50 7.66 -0.60
C THR A 89 2.16 8.86 -1.46
N ASN A 90 2.42 10.05 -0.94
CA ASN A 90 2.40 11.34 -1.64
C ASN A 90 3.78 11.77 -2.12
N ARG A 91 4.79 10.89 -2.08
CA ARG A 91 6.07 11.15 -2.76
C ARG A 91 5.81 11.33 -4.25
N ASP A 92 6.48 12.32 -4.84
CA ASP A 92 6.38 12.63 -6.25
C ASP A 92 6.78 11.42 -7.10
N GLY A 93 6.04 11.15 -8.18
CA GLY A 93 6.30 10.05 -9.10
C GLY A 93 6.11 8.62 -8.55
N LEU A 94 5.64 8.44 -7.32
CA LEU A 94 5.55 7.15 -6.61
C LEU A 94 4.17 6.94 -5.97
N ASP A 95 3.65 5.71 -6.01
CA ASP A 95 2.31 5.37 -5.51
C ASP A 95 2.34 4.63 -4.16
N ILE A 96 3.24 3.65 -4.00
CA ILE A 96 3.39 2.84 -2.78
C ILE A 96 4.81 3.04 -2.20
N SER A 97 4.91 3.29 -0.89
CA SER A 97 6.21 3.48 -0.22
C SER A 97 6.69 2.31 0.61
N HIS A 98 5.77 1.45 1.06
CA HIS A 98 6.08 0.30 1.91
C HIS A 98 4.94 -0.71 1.87
N VAL A 99 5.25 -1.95 2.25
CA VAL A 99 4.27 -3.04 2.35
C VAL A 99 4.44 -3.81 3.67
N GLY A 100 3.37 -4.45 4.11
CA GLY A 100 3.38 -5.43 5.19
C GLY A 100 2.08 -6.23 5.19
N PHE A 101 1.84 -6.98 6.25
CA PHE A 101 0.63 -7.77 6.43
C PHE A 101 -0.26 -7.20 7.53
N ALA A 102 -1.56 -7.33 7.34
CA ALA A 102 -2.57 -7.09 8.34
C ALA A 102 -2.46 -8.10 9.48
N ALA A 103 -2.45 -7.59 10.71
CA ALA A 103 -2.51 -8.40 11.91
C ALA A 103 -3.49 -7.75 12.91
N TRP A 104 -4.59 -8.41 13.21
CA TRP A 104 -5.57 -7.96 14.19
C TRP A 104 -5.13 -8.36 15.60
N GLY A 105 -4.97 -7.35 16.45
CA GLY A 105 -4.62 -7.54 17.85
C GLY A 105 -5.81 -8.07 18.67
N LYS A 106 -5.50 -8.64 19.85
CA LYS A 106 -6.52 -9.02 20.85
C LYS A 106 -7.35 -7.82 21.34
N ASP A 107 -6.81 -6.62 21.20
CA ASP A 107 -7.50 -5.36 21.48
C ASP A 107 -8.53 -4.97 20.40
N GLY A 108 -8.60 -5.73 19.29
CA GLY A 108 -9.47 -5.44 18.16
C GLY A 108 -8.98 -4.30 17.27
N CYS A 109 -7.70 -3.89 17.37
CA CYS A 109 -7.06 -2.96 16.46
C CYS A 109 -6.34 -3.67 15.32
N LEU A 110 -6.20 -2.97 14.20
CA LEU A 110 -5.33 -3.41 13.10
C LEU A 110 -3.90 -2.96 13.37
N HIS A 111 -2.96 -3.90 13.31
CA HIS A 111 -1.51 -3.72 13.40
C HIS A 111 -0.84 -4.10 12.07
N LEU A 112 0.46 -3.84 11.99
CA LEU A 112 1.28 -4.09 10.82
C LEU A 112 2.39 -5.09 11.15
N LEU A 113 2.40 -6.23 10.46
CA LEU A 113 3.55 -7.14 10.43
C LEU A 113 4.41 -6.77 9.22
N ASN A 114 5.64 -6.29 9.42
CA ASN A 114 6.48 -5.84 8.31
C ASN A 114 7.97 -6.13 8.53
N ALA A 115 8.76 -5.99 7.46
CA ALA A 115 10.20 -5.83 7.56
C ALA A 115 10.50 -4.35 7.86
N SER A 116 10.92 -4.05 9.08
CA SER A 116 11.15 -2.67 9.51
C SER A 116 12.61 -2.27 9.30
N SER A 117 12.84 -1.19 8.56
CA SER A 117 14.17 -0.58 8.43
C SER A 117 14.65 0.05 9.75
N LEU A 118 13.73 0.40 10.65
CA LEU A 118 14.05 0.94 11.99
C LEU A 118 14.53 -0.17 12.93
N HIS A 119 13.90 -1.35 12.85
CA HIS A 119 14.23 -2.47 13.73
C HIS A 119 15.22 -3.46 13.11
N HIS A 120 15.55 -3.31 11.83
CA HIS A 120 16.42 -4.20 11.05
C HIS A 120 15.98 -5.68 11.07
N LYS A 121 14.69 -5.93 11.27
CA LYS A 121 14.09 -7.28 11.31
C LYS A 121 12.59 -7.23 11.02
N VAL A 122 12.00 -8.41 10.82
CA VAL A 122 10.55 -8.56 10.77
C VAL A 122 9.97 -8.33 12.17
N VAL A 123 8.99 -7.44 12.27
CA VAL A 123 8.31 -7.11 13.53
C VAL A 123 6.81 -7.03 13.33
N LEU A 124 6.07 -7.38 14.38
CA LEU A 124 4.70 -6.91 14.57
C LEU A 124 4.77 -5.58 15.32
N GLU A 125 4.33 -4.51 14.67
CA GLU A 125 4.33 -3.16 15.26
C GLU A 125 3.47 -3.11 16.53
N THR A 126 4.02 -2.57 17.62
CA THR A 126 3.29 -2.42 18.90
C THR A 126 2.21 -1.36 18.80
N LYS A 127 2.41 -0.34 17.94
CA LYS A 127 1.41 0.67 17.62
C LYS A 127 0.38 0.10 16.64
N THR A 128 -0.86 0.57 16.75
CA THR A 128 -1.87 0.31 15.72
C THR A 128 -1.40 0.89 14.39
N LEU A 129 -1.87 0.34 13.26
CA LEU A 129 -1.56 0.84 11.93
C LEU A 129 -1.94 2.32 11.78
N GLN A 130 -3.06 2.74 12.36
CA GLN A 130 -3.46 4.14 12.37
C GLN A 130 -2.45 5.02 13.11
N ALA A 131 -2.01 4.61 14.30
CA ALA A 131 -1.04 5.36 15.10
C ALA A 131 0.34 5.40 14.42
N TYR A 132 0.76 4.29 13.79
CA TYR A 132 1.97 4.23 12.97
C TYR A 132 1.92 5.22 11.80
N LEU A 133 0.86 5.19 10.98
CA LEU A 133 0.78 6.05 9.80
C LEU A 133 0.59 7.53 10.14
N ARG A 134 0.01 7.87 11.31
CA ARG A 134 -0.10 9.27 11.76
C ARG A 134 1.26 9.94 11.94
N THR A 135 2.34 9.19 12.18
CA THR A 135 3.69 9.77 12.28
C THR A 135 4.36 9.94 10.91
N GLN A 136 3.73 9.52 9.82
CA GLN A 136 4.31 9.46 8.48
C GLN A 136 3.63 10.47 7.54
N LYS A 137 4.19 11.68 7.45
CA LYS A 137 3.58 12.82 6.72
C LYS A 137 3.20 12.53 5.27
N LEU A 138 3.96 11.67 4.60
CA LEU A 138 3.77 11.35 3.19
C LEU A 138 2.93 10.10 2.94
N GLN A 139 2.33 9.47 3.95
CA GLN A 139 1.61 8.20 3.80
C GLN A 139 0.12 8.36 4.13
N PRO A 140 -0.74 8.78 3.18
CA PRO A 140 -2.12 9.16 3.48
C PRO A 140 -3.07 7.99 3.82
N GLY A 141 -2.66 6.74 3.61
CA GLY A 141 -3.50 5.57 3.84
C GLY A 141 -2.95 4.29 3.21
N ILE A 142 -3.84 3.31 3.03
CA ILE A 142 -3.49 1.98 2.53
C ILE A 142 -4.41 1.50 1.41
N ARG A 143 -3.85 0.69 0.52
CA ARG A 143 -4.58 -0.23 -0.35
C ARG A 143 -4.44 -1.64 0.23
N VAL A 144 -5.43 -2.49 -0.01
CA VAL A 144 -5.54 -3.81 0.61
C VAL A 144 -5.58 -4.86 -0.49
N ILE A 145 -4.68 -5.85 -0.42
CA ILE A 145 -4.58 -6.91 -1.42
C ILE A 145 -4.71 -8.26 -0.72
N ARG A 146 -5.57 -9.13 -1.25
CA ARG A 146 -5.82 -10.46 -0.71
C ARG A 146 -5.38 -11.53 -1.69
N ILE A 147 -4.63 -12.50 -1.18
CA ILE A 147 -4.18 -13.66 -1.95
C ILE A 147 -5.35 -14.63 -2.11
N ALA A 148 -5.61 -15.09 -3.33
CA ALA A 148 -6.64 -16.07 -3.61
C ALA A 148 -6.16 -17.47 -3.18
N GLY A 149 -6.99 -18.22 -2.46
CA GLY A 149 -6.73 -19.63 -2.14
C GLY A 149 -6.16 -19.92 -0.75
N CYS A 150 -5.92 -18.91 0.10
CA CYS A 150 -5.73 -19.15 1.53
C CYS A 150 -7.12 -19.43 2.15
N ARG A 151 -7.45 -20.71 2.34
CA ARG A 151 -8.56 -21.17 3.18
C ARG A 151 -8.00 -21.59 4.54
#